data_AF-A0A9E1I8Z4-F1
#
_entry.id   AF-A0A9E1I8Z4-F1
#
_cell.length_a   1.000
_cell.length_b   1.000
_cell.length_c   1.000
_cell.angle_alpha   90.00
_cell.angle_beta   90.00
_cell.angle_gamma   90.00
#
_symmetry.space_group_name_H-M   'P 1'
#
loop_
_entity.id
_entity.type
_entity.pdbx_description
1 polymer ?
#
loop_
_entity_poly.entity_id
_entity_poly.type
_entity_poly.pdbx_seq_one_letter_code
_entity_poly.pdbx_strand_id
1 'polypeptide(L)'
;MKNAIDFVRFALSHAKRETIPAGAQIPLDIEECGTSPWEYLFGTTGNIVTQDLLNRRFSEYYSKRGWTRERFDRATENWAARRVTVCDCQGLLDVFVGVDVNAHYCYAAWCTEKGEISGIGRPYVLGEAVFIQGSSERMTHVGYVCGFLNGEPLIVEARGLNFGVCVTKFSDRPWTHRGLVSKQLIYTENCYDEQIILTVRRPMIQGDAIKHLQTALNALGYYCGSVDGKCGKLTMSGVNEFVEMHSLYAGNPCSDPGAA
;
A
#
# COMPACT_ATOMS: atom_id res chain seq x y z
N MET A 1 1.17 11.22 10.29
CA MET A 1 1.32 10.84 8.87
C MET A 1 1.94 9.45 8.82
N LYS A 2 1.50 8.59 7.89
CA LYS A 2 1.97 7.20 7.74
C LYS A 2 2.93 7.10 6.55
N ASN A 3 3.67 6.00 6.43
CA ASN A 3 4.58 5.80 5.31
C ASN A 3 3.82 5.38 4.04
N ALA A 4 4.23 5.88 2.86
CA ALA A 4 3.59 5.58 1.59
C ALA A 4 3.79 4.11 1.12
N ILE A 5 4.95 3.50 1.38
CA ILE A 5 5.21 2.09 1.08
C ILE A 5 4.36 1.19 1.96
N ASP A 6 4.24 1.48 3.26
CA ASP A 6 3.37 0.71 4.15
C ASP A 6 1.91 0.75 3.69
N PHE A 7 1.47 1.90 3.17
CA PHE A 7 0.16 2.01 2.53
C PHE A 7 0.06 1.14 1.27
N VAL A 8 1.09 1.13 0.41
CA VAL A 8 1.10 0.29 -0.79
C VAL A 8 1.08 -1.20 -0.45
N ARG A 9 1.87 -1.64 0.53
CA ARG A 9 1.86 -3.02 1.04
C ARG A 9 0.48 -3.40 1.56
N PHE A 10 -0.13 -2.53 2.37
CA PHE A 10 -1.50 -2.69 2.81
C PHE A 10 -2.47 -2.79 1.62
N ALA A 11 -2.39 -1.90 0.64
CA ALA A 11 -3.31 -1.94 -0.50
C ALA A 11 -3.14 -3.22 -1.35
N LEU A 12 -1.91 -3.69 -1.54
CA LEU A 12 -1.59 -4.93 -2.28
C LEU A 12 -2.06 -6.19 -1.55
N SER A 13 -1.99 -6.25 -0.21
CA SER A 13 -2.50 -7.40 0.55
C SER A 13 -4.03 -7.54 0.45
N HIS A 14 -4.73 -6.47 0.08
CA HIS A 14 -6.18 -6.44 -0.14
C HIS A 14 -6.61 -6.42 -1.60
N ALA A 15 -5.66 -6.42 -2.55
CA ALA A 15 -5.96 -6.53 -3.98
C ALA A 15 -6.12 -7.99 -4.41
N LYS A 16 -6.98 -8.25 -5.41
CA LYS A 16 -7.09 -9.58 -6.03
C LYS A 16 -5.76 -9.97 -6.68
N ARG A 17 -5.07 -10.97 -6.13
CA ARG A 17 -3.71 -11.38 -6.52
C ARG A 17 -3.60 -11.65 -8.02
N GLU A 18 -4.63 -12.28 -8.60
CA GLU A 18 -4.73 -12.61 -10.02
C GLU A 18 -4.71 -11.39 -10.95
N THR A 19 -4.92 -10.18 -10.42
CA THR A 19 -4.85 -8.93 -11.18
C THR A 19 -3.45 -8.33 -11.22
N ILE A 20 -2.51 -8.85 -10.42
CA ILE A 20 -1.11 -8.40 -10.41
C ILE A 20 -0.37 -9.05 -11.58
N PRO A 21 0.16 -8.27 -12.54
CA PRO A 21 0.88 -8.84 -13.68
C PRO A 21 2.15 -9.58 -13.26
N ALA A 22 2.45 -10.69 -13.95
CA ALA A 22 3.73 -11.37 -13.77
C ALA A 22 4.91 -10.42 -14.10
N GLY A 23 5.95 -10.43 -13.27
CA GLY A 23 7.11 -9.54 -13.41
C GLY A 23 6.89 -8.12 -12.88
N ALA A 24 5.76 -7.85 -12.22
CA ALA A 24 5.54 -6.58 -11.52
C ALA A 24 6.61 -6.34 -10.44
N GLN A 25 7.21 -5.15 -10.46
CA GLN A 25 8.08 -4.64 -9.41
C GLN A 25 7.21 -3.93 -8.37
N ILE A 26 6.90 -4.62 -7.28
CA ILE A 26 6.03 -4.17 -6.19
C ILE A 26 6.76 -4.30 -4.84
N PRO A 27 6.44 -3.47 -3.83
CA PRO A 27 7.13 -3.48 -2.55
C PRO A 27 6.56 -4.52 -1.57
N LEU A 28 6.01 -5.63 -2.07
CA LEU A 28 5.42 -6.71 -1.26
C LEU A 28 5.66 -8.04 -1.96
N ASP A 29 6.00 -9.08 -1.20
CA ASP A 29 6.14 -10.41 -1.78
C ASP A 29 4.82 -10.88 -2.39
N ILE A 30 4.90 -11.55 -3.53
CA ILE A 30 3.70 -11.97 -4.27
C ILE A 30 2.82 -12.92 -3.45
N GLU A 31 3.41 -13.69 -2.53
CA GLU A 31 2.69 -14.58 -1.62
C GLU A 31 1.96 -13.85 -0.48
N GLU A 32 2.34 -12.61 -0.19
CA GLU A 32 1.66 -11.75 0.79
C GLU A 32 0.56 -10.88 0.13
N CYS A 33 0.60 -10.75 -1.20
CA CYS A 33 -0.42 -10.05 -1.97
C CYS A 33 -1.75 -10.79 -1.96
N GLY A 34 -2.87 -10.07 -1.86
CA GLY A 34 -4.22 -10.65 -1.90
C GLY A 34 -4.50 -11.70 -0.83
N THR A 35 -3.85 -11.61 0.33
CA THR A 35 -4.12 -12.47 1.48
C THR A 35 -5.49 -12.20 2.11
N SER A 36 -6.05 -11.01 1.90
CA SER A 36 -7.40 -10.62 2.35
C SER A 36 -8.09 -9.75 1.30
N PRO A 37 -8.46 -10.30 0.12
CA PRO A 37 -8.93 -9.48 -0.99
C PRO A 37 -10.26 -8.79 -0.65
N TRP A 38 -10.32 -7.49 -0.91
CA TRP A 38 -11.52 -6.68 -0.69
C TRP A 38 -12.36 -6.52 -1.94
N GLU A 39 -13.66 -6.34 -1.73
CA GLU A 39 -14.60 -6.03 -2.78
C GLU A 39 -14.95 -4.53 -2.80
N TYR A 40 -15.53 -4.07 -3.90
CA TYR A 40 -15.93 -2.67 -4.04
C TYR A 40 -17.41 -2.50 -3.72
N LEU A 41 -17.74 -1.56 -2.84
CA LEU A 41 -19.12 -1.12 -2.65
C LEU A 41 -19.14 0.39 -2.39
N PHE A 42 -19.84 1.14 -3.25
CA PHE A 42 -19.82 2.60 -3.18
C PHE A 42 -20.33 3.13 -1.83
N GLY A 43 -19.61 4.11 -1.27
CA GLY A 43 -19.94 4.74 0.02
C GLY A 43 -19.74 3.80 1.21
N THR A 44 -18.68 2.98 1.17
CA THR A 44 -18.25 2.14 2.29
C THR A 44 -16.74 2.26 2.48
N THR A 45 -16.26 2.00 3.69
CA THR A 45 -14.89 2.31 4.09
C THR A 45 -14.37 1.19 5.01
N GLY A 46 -14.09 0.02 4.42
CA GLY A 46 -13.59 -1.16 5.15
C GLY A 46 -14.65 -1.90 5.96
N ASN A 47 -15.92 -1.82 5.55
CA ASN A 47 -17.01 -2.46 6.28
C ASN A 47 -17.08 -3.96 5.97
N ILE A 48 -17.37 -4.80 6.97
CA ILE A 48 -17.78 -6.19 6.73
C ILE A 48 -19.21 -6.19 6.18
N VAL A 49 -19.43 -6.89 5.06
CA VAL A 49 -20.72 -6.93 4.38
C VAL A 49 -21.79 -7.66 5.20
N THR A 50 -22.99 -7.07 5.24
CA THR A 50 -24.24 -7.71 5.66
C THR A 50 -25.29 -7.55 4.57
N GLN A 51 -26.34 -8.39 4.58
CA GLN A 51 -27.43 -8.25 3.61
C GLN A 51 -28.14 -6.89 3.73
N ASP A 52 -28.26 -6.35 4.95
CA ASP A 52 -28.82 -5.03 5.18
C ASP A 52 -27.96 -3.92 4.59
N LEU A 53 -26.62 -4.03 4.68
CA LEU A 53 -25.71 -3.10 4.02
C LEU A 53 -25.90 -3.13 2.49
N LEU A 54 -25.98 -4.32 1.90
CA LEU A 54 -26.22 -4.49 0.45
C LEU A 54 -27.55 -3.87 0.03
N ASN A 55 -28.63 -4.17 0.75
CA ASN A 55 -29.97 -3.64 0.47
C ASN A 55 -30.01 -2.11 0.56
N ARG A 56 -29.37 -1.54 1.59
CA ARG A 56 -29.27 -0.09 1.77
C ARG A 56 -28.47 0.58 0.66
N ARG A 57 -27.28 0.07 0.34
CA ARG A 57 -26.45 0.62 -0.76
C ARG A 57 -27.16 0.49 -2.11
N PHE A 58 -27.88 -0.60 -2.36
CA PHE A 58 -28.70 -0.75 -3.55
C PHE A 58 -29.75 0.36 -3.65
N SER A 59 -30.57 0.53 -2.61
CA SER A 59 -31.66 1.51 -2.58
C SER A 59 -31.18 2.96 -2.68
N GLU A 60 -30.08 3.29 -2.00
CA GLU A 60 -29.62 4.67 -1.88
C GLU A 60 -28.83 5.16 -3.09
N TYR A 61 -28.09 4.25 -3.75
CA TYR A 61 -27.12 4.60 -4.77
C TYR A 61 -27.33 3.86 -6.09
N TYR A 62 -27.28 2.52 -6.08
CA TYR A 62 -27.23 1.74 -7.32
C TYR A 62 -28.54 1.78 -8.12
N SER A 63 -29.69 1.67 -7.45
CA SER A 63 -31.02 1.76 -8.08
C SER A 63 -31.23 3.07 -8.84
N LYS A 64 -30.67 4.17 -8.31
CA LYS A 64 -30.73 5.52 -8.89
C LYS A 64 -29.75 5.75 -10.04
N ARG A 65 -28.83 4.80 -10.27
CA ARG A 65 -27.75 4.88 -11.28
C ARG A 65 -27.81 3.72 -12.28
N GLY A 66 -29.03 3.24 -12.57
CA GLY A 66 -29.29 2.29 -13.65
C GLY A 66 -28.96 0.83 -13.35
N TRP A 67 -28.71 0.46 -12.08
CA TRP A 67 -28.60 -0.94 -11.70
C TRP A 67 -29.98 -1.52 -11.38
N THR A 68 -30.29 -2.66 -11.99
CA THR A 68 -31.45 -3.47 -11.58
C THR A 68 -31.09 -4.28 -10.33
N ARG A 69 -32.12 -4.71 -9.59
CA ARG A 69 -31.93 -5.53 -8.38
C ARG A 69 -31.25 -6.85 -8.72
N GLU A 70 -31.66 -7.49 -9.81
CA GLU A 70 -31.13 -8.77 -10.26
C GLU A 70 -29.65 -8.67 -10.64
N ARG A 71 -29.23 -7.57 -11.28
CA ARG A 71 -27.83 -7.35 -11.66
C ARG A 71 -26.96 -7.10 -10.42
N PHE A 72 -27.48 -6.33 -9.47
CA PHE A 72 -26.77 -6.04 -8.21
C PHE A 72 -26.60 -7.31 -7.37
N ASP A 73 -27.64 -8.14 -7.28
CA ASP A 73 -27.60 -9.37 -6.49
C ASP A 73 -26.64 -10.39 -7.06
N ARG A 74 -26.61 -10.51 -8.39
CA ARG A 74 -25.63 -11.33 -9.08
C ARG A 74 -24.20 -10.85 -8.83
N ALA A 75 -23.98 -9.54 -8.83
CA ALA A 75 -22.65 -8.96 -8.60
C ALA A 75 -22.18 -9.09 -7.14
N THR A 76 -23.12 -9.20 -6.19
CA THR A 76 -22.85 -9.26 -4.75
C THR A 76 -23.15 -10.64 -4.15
N GLU A 77 -23.27 -11.65 -5.01
CA GLU A 77 -23.66 -13.00 -4.63
C GLU A 77 -22.68 -13.59 -3.59
N ASN A 78 -23.25 -14.18 -2.53
CA ASN A 78 -22.50 -14.78 -1.42
C ASN A 78 -21.61 -13.84 -0.60
N TRP A 79 -21.57 -12.53 -0.89
CA TRP A 79 -20.70 -11.58 -0.17
C TRP A 79 -21.01 -11.53 1.34
N ALA A 80 -22.30 -11.47 1.70
CA ALA A 80 -22.74 -11.44 3.10
C ALA A 80 -22.44 -12.76 3.82
N ALA A 81 -22.66 -13.91 3.16
CA ALA A 81 -22.36 -15.22 3.72
C ALA A 81 -20.86 -15.42 3.96
N ARG A 82 -20.02 -14.92 3.04
CA ARG A 82 -18.56 -14.96 3.13
C ARG A 82 -17.97 -13.88 4.04
N ARG A 83 -18.80 -12.93 4.50
CA ARG A 83 -18.38 -11.78 5.32
C ARG A 83 -17.21 -11.00 4.68
N VAL A 84 -17.28 -10.77 3.38
CA VAL A 84 -16.24 -10.01 2.66
C VAL A 84 -16.17 -8.59 3.19
N THR A 85 -14.98 -7.99 3.12
CA THR A 85 -14.78 -6.58 3.42
C THR A 85 -14.96 -5.74 2.15
N VAL A 86 -15.65 -4.61 2.26
CA VAL A 86 -15.91 -3.70 1.15
C VAL A 86 -15.44 -2.28 1.42
N CYS A 87 -15.00 -1.62 0.35
CA CYS A 87 -14.72 -0.19 0.37
C CYS A 87 -15.07 0.47 -0.98
N ASP A 88 -15.13 1.79 -1.02
CA ASP A 88 -15.16 2.55 -2.27
C ASP A 88 -13.74 2.88 -2.76
N CYS A 89 -13.62 3.70 -3.81
CA CYS A 89 -12.35 4.02 -4.45
C CYS A 89 -11.31 4.64 -3.50
N GLN A 90 -11.75 5.46 -2.55
CA GLN A 90 -10.89 6.16 -1.59
C GLN A 90 -10.73 5.35 -0.29
N GLY A 91 -11.61 4.38 -0.07
CA GLY A 91 -11.70 3.56 1.12
C GLY A 91 -10.42 2.82 1.54
N LEU A 92 -9.53 2.45 0.61
CA LEU A 92 -8.23 1.83 0.95
C LEU A 92 -7.37 2.77 1.81
N LEU A 93 -7.18 4.00 1.35
CA LEU A 93 -6.38 4.99 2.06
C LEU A 93 -7.09 5.41 3.35
N ASP A 94 -8.42 5.54 3.30
CA ASP A 94 -9.23 5.97 4.42
C ASP A 94 -9.18 4.99 5.60
N VAL A 95 -9.30 3.69 5.34
CA VAL A 95 -9.09 2.68 6.38
C VAL A 95 -7.66 2.73 6.88
N PHE A 96 -6.68 2.86 5.97
CA PHE A 96 -5.29 2.90 6.36
C PHE A 96 -4.97 4.08 7.27
N VAL A 97 -5.56 5.26 7.08
CA VAL A 97 -5.24 6.45 7.89
C VAL A 97 -6.31 6.79 8.95
N GLY A 98 -7.42 6.04 9.01
CA GLY A 98 -8.45 6.15 10.04
C GLY A 98 -9.44 7.31 9.82
N VAL A 99 -9.88 7.51 8.58
CA VAL A 99 -10.78 8.62 8.17
C VAL A 99 -11.84 8.11 7.19
N ASP A 100 -12.73 8.98 6.72
CA ASP A 100 -13.73 8.68 5.68
C ASP A 100 -13.95 9.94 4.84
N VAL A 101 -13.30 10.03 3.68
CA VAL A 101 -13.38 11.17 2.75
C VAL A 101 -13.63 10.68 1.32
N ASN A 102 -13.87 11.60 0.39
CA ASN A 102 -14.00 11.24 -1.03
C ASN A 102 -12.73 11.58 -1.82
N ALA A 103 -12.61 10.99 -3.01
CA ALA A 103 -11.48 11.21 -3.93
C ALA A 103 -11.21 12.71 -4.20
N HIS A 104 -12.25 13.53 -4.35
CA HIS A 104 -12.07 14.96 -4.57
C HIS A 104 -11.52 15.69 -3.35
N TYR A 105 -11.96 15.35 -2.13
CA TYR A 105 -11.40 15.92 -0.92
C TYR A 105 -9.93 15.52 -0.76
N CYS A 106 -9.61 14.24 -0.98
CA CYS A 106 -8.23 13.74 -0.99
C CYS A 106 -7.34 14.55 -1.96
N TYR A 107 -7.79 14.76 -3.19
CA TYR A 107 -7.09 15.59 -4.17
C TYR A 107 -6.94 17.05 -3.70
N ALA A 108 -8.04 17.70 -3.33
CA ALA A 108 -8.05 19.13 -3.02
C ALA A 108 -7.27 19.45 -1.75
N ALA A 109 -7.52 18.71 -0.66
CA ALA A 109 -7.05 19.02 0.68
C ALA A 109 -5.74 18.31 1.05
N TRP A 110 -5.49 17.10 0.54
CA TRP A 110 -4.34 16.30 0.97
C TRP A 110 -3.22 16.19 -0.05
N CYS A 111 -3.51 16.39 -1.33
CA CYS A 111 -2.49 16.28 -2.34
C CYS A 111 -1.65 17.56 -2.50
N THR A 112 -0.33 17.41 -2.57
CA THR A 112 0.63 18.42 -3.05
C THR A 112 1.28 17.92 -4.34
N GLU A 113 2.03 18.78 -5.03
CA GLU A 113 2.64 18.45 -6.33
C GLU A 113 1.61 17.80 -7.26
N LYS A 114 0.41 18.39 -7.26
CA LYS A 114 -0.79 17.85 -7.88
C LYS A 114 -1.16 18.68 -9.10
N GLY A 115 -1.81 18.03 -10.06
CA GLY A 115 -2.23 18.66 -11.30
C GLY A 115 -2.60 17.62 -12.35
N GLU A 116 -2.85 18.10 -13.57
CA GLU A 116 -2.99 17.23 -14.72
C GLU A 116 -1.72 16.41 -14.94
N ILE A 117 -1.90 15.15 -15.37
CA ILE A 117 -0.77 14.24 -15.61
C ILE A 117 0.25 14.82 -16.58
N SER A 118 -0.21 15.46 -17.66
CA SER A 118 0.63 16.13 -18.66
C SER A 118 1.46 17.29 -18.10
N GLY A 119 1.01 17.90 -17.00
CA GLY A 119 1.67 19.03 -16.35
C GLY A 119 2.75 18.66 -15.33
N ILE A 120 2.91 17.37 -15.02
CA ILE A 120 3.84 16.89 -13.99
C ILE A 120 4.96 16.06 -14.64
N GLY A 121 6.14 16.65 -14.74
CA GLY A 121 7.31 16.03 -15.37
C GLY A 121 8.14 15.10 -14.48
N ARG A 122 7.87 15.03 -13.16
CA ARG A 122 8.59 14.13 -12.26
C ARG A 122 8.12 12.68 -12.41
N PRO A 123 8.99 11.69 -12.13
CA PRO A 123 8.61 10.28 -12.10
C PRO A 123 7.44 10.00 -11.14
N TYR A 124 6.74 8.90 -11.39
CA TYR A 124 5.79 8.34 -10.42
C TYR A 124 6.53 7.74 -9.23
N VAL A 125 5.91 7.84 -8.05
CA VAL A 125 6.42 7.25 -6.81
C VAL A 125 5.36 6.37 -6.18
N LEU A 126 5.78 5.37 -5.40
CA LEU A 126 4.88 4.47 -4.68
C LEU A 126 3.95 5.24 -3.74
N GLY A 127 2.67 4.88 -3.73
CA GLY A 127 1.62 5.51 -2.94
C GLY A 127 1.16 6.87 -3.49
N GLU A 128 1.66 7.31 -4.63
CA GLU A 128 1.13 8.50 -5.30
C GLU A 128 -0.30 8.24 -5.79
N ALA A 129 -1.19 9.20 -5.57
CA ALA A 129 -2.57 9.08 -6.01
C ALA A 129 -2.72 9.54 -7.47
N VAL A 130 -3.49 8.79 -8.24
CA VAL A 130 -3.95 9.13 -9.59
C VAL A 130 -5.48 9.21 -9.58
N PHE A 131 -6.04 10.15 -10.33
CA PHE A 131 -7.46 10.51 -10.25
C PHE A 131 -8.10 10.57 -11.63
N ILE A 132 -9.40 10.27 -11.68
CA ILE A 132 -10.25 10.55 -12.84
C ILE A 132 -11.13 11.75 -12.47
N GLN A 133 -11.04 12.79 -13.30
CA GLN A 133 -11.91 13.96 -13.19
C GLN A 133 -13.20 13.72 -13.98
N GLY A 134 -14.34 13.95 -13.33
CA GLY A 134 -15.65 13.96 -13.99
C GLY A 134 -15.98 15.30 -14.64
N SER A 135 -17.14 15.37 -15.28
CA SER A 135 -17.61 16.56 -16.02
C SER A 135 -17.77 17.82 -15.16
N SER A 136 -17.90 17.69 -13.84
CA SER A 136 -18.03 18.83 -12.91
C SER A 136 -16.68 19.32 -12.36
N GLU A 137 -15.58 18.99 -13.02
CA GLU A 137 -14.19 19.23 -12.58
C GLU A 137 -13.80 18.57 -11.25
N ARG A 138 -14.68 17.72 -10.70
CA ARG A 138 -14.44 16.99 -9.45
C ARG A 138 -13.75 15.66 -9.73
N MET A 139 -12.87 15.24 -8.83
CA MET A 139 -12.30 13.89 -8.90
C MET A 139 -13.36 12.89 -8.45
N THR A 140 -13.74 12.00 -9.35
CA THR A 140 -14.81 11.01 -9.15
C THR A 140 -14.27 9.63 -8.81
N HIS A 141 -12.98 9.41 -9.04
CA HIS A 141 -12.30 8.14 -8.80
C HIS A 141 -10.84 8.39 -8.44
N VAL A 142 -10.26 7.48 -7.65
CA VAL A 142 -8.86 7.50 -7.24
C VAL A 142 -8.28 6.08 -7.30
N GLY A 143 -7.01 5.99 -7.63
CA GLY A 143 -6.16 4.82 -7.46
C GLY A 143 -4.78 5.25 -6.99
N TYR A 144 -3.93 4.29 -6.63
CA TYR A 144 -2.61 4.58 -6.08
C TYR A 144 -1.52 3.78 -6.80
N VAL A 145 -0.39 4.43 -7.09
CA VAL A 145 0.77 3.76 -7.68
C VAL A 145 1.28 2.71 -6.69
N CYS A 146 1.25 1.44 -7.09
CA CYS A 146 1.59 0.30 -6.24
C CYS A 146 2.85 -0.44 -6.69
N GLY A 147 3.37 -0.12 -7.87
CA GLY A 147 4.55 -0.76 -8.44
C GLY A 147 4.74 -0.35 -9.89
N PHE A 148 5.61 -1.08 -10.58
CA PHE A 148 5.95 -0.82 -11.97
C PHE A 148 6.09 -2.11 -12.76
N LEU A 149 5.77 -2.06 -14.05
CA LEU A 149 6.05 -3.13 -15.00
C LEU A 149 6.75 -2.52 -16.21
N ASN A 150 8.02 -2.87 -16.42
CA ASN A 150 8.84 -2.31 -17.50
C ASN A 150 8.83 -0.76 -17.53
N GLY A 151 8.85 -0.13 -16.34
CA GLY A 151 8.81 1.33 -16.18
C GLY A 151 7.40 1.95 -16.25
N GLU A 152 6.37 1.21 -16.66
CA GLU A 152 4.99 1.67 -16.59
C GLU A 152 4.44 1.56 -15.16
N PRO A 153 3.79 2.61 -14.60
CA PRO A 153 3.17 2.51 -13.28
C PRO A 153 2.03 1.49 -13.26
N LEU A 154 1.96 0.70 -12.20
CA LEU A 154 0.84 -0.14 -11.84
C LEU A 154 0.02 0.55 -10.76
N ILE A 155 -1.30 0.51 -10.89
CA ILE A 155 -2.24 1.21 -10.02
C ILE A 155 -3.09 0.20 -9.25
N VAL A 156 -3.09 0.26 -7.93
CA VAL A 156 -4.08 -0.42 -7.08
C VAL A 156 -5.29 0.49 -6.91
N GLU A 157 -6.49 -0.03 -7.17
CA GLU A 157 -7.74 0.72 -7.09
C GLU A 157 -8.92 -0.17 -6.68
N ALA A 158 -9.87 0.40 -5.92
CA ALA A 158 -11.18 -0.21 -5.73
C ALA A 158 -12.12 0.29 -6.84
N ARG A 159 -12.35 -0.53 -7.87
CA ARG A 159 -12.76 -0.05 -9.21
C ARG A 159 -14.26 -0.09 -9.50
N GLY A 160 -15.01 -0.92 -8.79
CA GLY A 160 -16.41 -1.18 -9.12
C GLY A 160 -16.85 -2.59 -8.73
N LEU A 161 -18.16 -2.82 -8.66
CA LEU A 161 -18.74 -4.10 -8.20
C LEU A 161 -18.16 -5.33 -8.92
N ASN A 162 -17.88 -5.23 -10.23
CA ASN A 162 -17.38 -6.35 -11.01
C ASN A 162 -15.87 -6.59 -10.86
N PHE A 163 -15.15 -5.69 -10.20
CA PHE A 163 -13.69 -5.70 -10.13
C PHE A 163 -13.21 -5.92 -8.70
N GLY A 164 -13.83 -5.25 -7.72
CA GLY A 164 -13.32 -5.20 -6.36
C GLY A 164 -12.09 -4.31 -6.26
N VAL A 165 -11.18 -4.64 -5.34
CA VAL A 165 -9.83 -4.08 -5.29
C VAL A 165 -8.93 -4.86 -6.23
N CYS A 166 -8.35 -4.17 -7.21
CA CYS A 166 -7.54 -4.77 -8.26
C CYS A 166 -6.33 -3.91 -8.59
N VAL A 167 -5.34 -4.54 -9.24
CA VAL A 167 -4.23 -3.86 -9.89
C VAL A 167 -4.52 -3.72 -11.39
N THR A 168 -4.27 -2.53 -11.93
CA THR A 168 -4.37 -2.24 -13.37
C THR A 168 -3.11 -1.55 -13.84
N LYS A 169 -2.78 -1.69 -15.13
CA LYS A 169 -1.76 -0.81 -15.72
C LYS A 169 -2.29 0.62 -15.78
N PHE A 170 -1.38 1.58 -15.67
CA PHE A 170 -1.74 2.99 -15.78
C PHE A 170 -2.44 3.30 -17.12
N SER A 171 -1.93 2.76 -18.24
CA SER A 171 -2.47 3.01 -19.58
C SER A 171 -3.86 2.40 -19.84
N ASP A 172 -4.32 1.44 -19.04
CA ASP A 172 -5.63 0.79 -19.20
C ASP A 172 -6.80 1.65 -18.68
N ARG A 173 -6.50 2.82 -18.12
CA ARG A 173 -7.46 3.63 -17.38
C ARG A 173 -7.33 5.11 -17.77
N PRO A 174 -8.45 5.86 -17.82
CA PRO A 174 -8.45 7.25 -18.27
C PRO A 174 -8.10 8.21 -17.11
N TRP A 175 -6.94 8.01 -16.48
CA TRP A 175 -6.45 8.91 -15.43
C TRP A 175 -6.22 10.31 -16.02
N THR A 176 -6.65 11.35 -15.31
CA THR A 176 -6.49 12.74 -15.77
C THR A 176 -5.57 13.56 -14.86
N HIS A 177 -5.55 13.26 -13.57
CA HIS A 177 -4.76 14.00 -12.58
C HIS A 177 -3.94 13.07 -11.70
N ARG A 178 -2.91 13.63 -11.07
CA ARG A 178 -2.09 12.93 -10.06
C ARG A 178 -1.67 13.89 -8.95
N GLY A 179 -1.22 13.36 -7.83
CA GLY A 179 -0.69 14.15 -6.72
C GLY A 179 -0.17 13.29 -5.57
N LEU A 180 0.81 13.83 -4.84
CA LEU A 180 1.35 13.20 -3.63
C LEU A 180 0.41 13.50 -2.47
N VAL A 181 -0.10 12.48 -1.78
CA VAL A 181 -1.01 12.62 -0.63
C VAL A 181 -0.26 13.05 0.64
N SER A 182 0.57 14.08 0.54
CA SER A 182 1.60 14.47 1.50
C SER A 182 1.06 14.96 2.85
N LYS A 183 -0.24 15.25 2.96
CA LYS A 183 -0.87 15.54 4.27
C LYS A 183 -1.13 14.29 5.10
N GLN A 184 -1.18 13.11 4.47
CA GLN A 184 -1.43 11.84 5.15
C GLN A 184 -0.24 10.89 5.06
N LEU A 185 0.47 10.90 3.93
CA LEU A 185 1.56 10.00 3.61
C LEU A 185 2.91 10.72 3.56
N ILE A 186 3.95 10.05 4.04
CA ILE A 186 5.35 10.49 3.95
C ILE A 186 6.01 9.72 2.80
N TYR A 187 6.63 10.46 1.88
CA TYR A 187 7.28 9.95 0.67
C TYR A 187 8.82 10.04 0.70
N THR A 188 9.40 10.65 1.74
CA THR A 188 10.86 10.82 1.85
C THR A 188 11.53 9.49 2.21
N GLU A 189 12.34 9.01 1.27
CA GLU A 189 13.37 7.95 1.30
C GLU A 189 13.10 6.74 2.21
N ASN A 190 12.41 5.75 1.64
CA ASN A 190 12.84 4.35 1.55
C ASN A 190 13.90 3.87 2.55
N CYS A 191 13.59 3.78 3.85
CA CYS A 191 14.44 3.06 4.80
C CYS A 191 14.31 1.52 4.71
N TYR A 192 13.58 0.98 3.73
CA TYR A 192 13.31 -0.45 3.63
C TYR A 192 13.75 -1.13 2.32
N ASP A 193 14.12 -0.39 1.27
CA ASP A 193 14.43 -1.00 -0.05
C ASP A 193 15.91 -0.96 -0.45
N GLU A 194 16.78 -0.27 0.30
CA GLU A 194 18.16 -0.73 0.36
C GLU A 194 18.24 -1.70 1.53
N GLN A 195 18.55 -2.97 1.26
CA GLN A 195 19.25 -3.75 2.28
C GLN A 195 20.47 -2.93 2.67
N ILE A 196 20.40 -2.23 3.81
CA ILE A 196 21.57 -1.58 4.36
C ILE A 196 22.46 -2.73 4.79
N ILE A 197 23.43 -3.08 3.94
CA ILE A 197 24.48 -4.02 4.29
C ILE A 197 25.32 -3.33 5.36
N LEU A 198 24.94 -3.57 6.62
CA LEU A 198 25.62 -3.02 7.78
C LEU A 198 27.04 -3.59 7.81
N THR A 199 28.00 -2.71 7.54
CA THR A 199 29.42 -3.04 7.53
C THR A 199 30.19 -1.95 8.25
N VAL A 200 31.17 -2.36 9.05
CA VAL A 200 32.13 -1.41 9.63
C VAL A 200 33.07 -0.96 8.52
N ARG A 201 32.84 0.24 7.98
CA ARG A 201 33.66 0.84 6.92
C ARG A 201 34.20 2.22 7.28
N ARG A 202 35.08 2.76 6.44
CA ARG A 202 35.62 4.13 6.56
C ARG A 202 35.33 4.91 5.26
N PRO A 203 34.63 6.06 5.32
CA PRO A 203 33.94 6.61 6.49
C PRO A 203 32.79 5.69 6.95
N MET A 204 32.49 5.69 8.25
CA MET A 204 31.40 4.86 8.81
C MET A 204 30.07 5.16 8.13
N ILE A 205 29.17 4.17 8.07
CA ILE A 205 27.76 4.43 7.73
C ILE A 205 27.17 5.28 8.85
N GLN A 206 26.52 6.38 8.50
CA GLN A 206 25.95 7.31 9.48
C GLN A 206 24.55 7.77 9.04
N GLY A 207 23.71 8.14 10.01
CA GLY A 207 22.40 8.73 9.74
C GLY A 207 21.34 8.36 10.78
N ASP A 208 20.15 8.91 10.61
CA ASP A 208 19.04 8.68 11.55
C ASP A 208 18.53 7.23 11.53
N ALA A 209 18.66 6.52 10.41
CA ALA A 209 18.40 5.08 10.36
C ALA A 209 19.29 4.29 11.34
N ILE A 210 20.57 4.66 11.45
CA ILE A 210 21.48 4.03 12.42
C ILE A 210 21.11 4.42 13.86
N LYS A 211 20.64 5.65 14.10
CA LYS A 211 20.14 6.03 15.44
C LYS A 211 18.92 5.21 15.83
N HIS A 212 17.97 5.03 14.92
CA HIS A 212 16.79 4.21 15.17
C HIS A 212 17.16 2.75 15.45
N LEU A 213 18.08 2.17 14.66
CA LEU A 213 18.63 0.84 14.89
C LEU A 213 19.27 0.73 16.28
N GLN A 214 20.18 1.65 16.63
CA GLN A 214 20.86 1.67 17.92
C GLN A 214 19.86 1.82 19.09
N THR A 215 18.84 2.66 18.91
CA THR A 215 17.77 2.86 19.91
C THR A 215 16.99 1.58 20.13
N ALA A 216 16.58 0.91 19.04
CA ALA A 216 15.82 -0.33 19.10
C ALA A 216 16.63 -1.47 19.74
N LEU A 217 17.89 -1.67 19.33
CA LEU A 217 18.77 -2.70 19.89
C LEU A 217 18.97 -2.53 21.40
N ASN A 218 19.33 -1.32 21.83
CA ASN A 218 19.50 -1.02 23.27
C ASN A 218 18.19 -1.20 24.05
N ALA A 219 17.04 -0.80 23.49
CA ALA A 219 15.73 -0.98 24.12
C ALA A 219 15.35 -2.46 24.27
N LEU A 220 15.78 -3.31 23.33
CA LEU A 220 15.58 -4.75 23.36
C LEU A 220 16.63 -5.49 24.21
N GLY A 221 17.63 -4.79 24.75
CA GLY A 221 18.69 -5.35 25.59
C GLY A 221 19.97 -5.76 24.84
N TYR A 222 20.02 -5.60 23.52
CA TYR A 222 21.20 -5.85 22.69
C TYR A 222 22.11 -4.63 22.71
N TYR A 223 23.13 -4.64 23.57
CA TYR A 223 23.95 -3.45 23.80
C TYR A 223 24.75 -3.07 22.55
N CYS A 224 24.49 -1.87 22.03
CA CYS A 224 25.10 -1.40 20.79
C CYS A 224 25.93 -0.10 20.95
N GLY A 225 26.19 0.32 22.20
CA GLY A 225 26.83 1.60 22.54
C GLY A 225 25.86 2.79 22.56
N SER A 226 26.41 4.01 22.62
CA SER A 226 25.61 5.24 22.59
C SER A 226 24.88 5.43 21.25
N VAL A 227 23.70 6.05 21.28
CA VAL A 227 22.91 6.39 20.09
C VAL A 227 23.52 7.61 19.39
N ASP A 228 24.61 7.41 18.67
CA ASP A 228 25.38 8.45 17.98
C ASP A 228 25.11 8.51 16.47
N GLY A 229 24.33 7.55 15.95
CA GLY A 229 24.00 7.45 14.54
C GLY A 229 25.16 6.99 13.66
N LYS A 230 26.19 6.35 14.21
CA LYS A 230 27.36 5.84 13.48
C LYS A 230 27.47 4.33 13.62
N CYS A 231 27.55 3.63 12.49
CA CYS A 231 27.65 2.17 12.46
C CYS A 231 29.08 1.71 12.80
N GLY A 232 29.39 1.70 14.09
CA GLY A 232 30.65 1.25 14.64
C GLY A 232 30.67 -0.23 15.05
N LYS A 233 31.76 -0.66 15.69
CA LYS A 233 31.93 -2.05 16.17
C LYS A 233 30.84 -2.48 17.16
N LEU A 234 30.46 -1.60 18.08
CA LEU A 234 29.41 -1.89 19.06
C LEU A 234 28.03 -2.01 18.40
N THR A 235 27.75 -1.19 17.39
CA THR A 235 26.51 -1.31 16.59
C THR A 235 26.45 -2.66 15.90
N MET A 236 27.53 -3.11 15.25
CA MET A 236 27.59 -4.45 14.66
C MET A 236 27.49 -5.58 15.69
N SER A 237 28.06 -5.40 16.89
CA SER A 237 27.95 -6.39 17.97
C SER A 237 26.50 -6.61 18.38
N GLY A 238 25.75 -5.52 18.63
CA GLY A 238 24.34 -5.62 19.00
C GLY A 238 23.46 -6.21 17.88
N VAL A 239 23.77 -5.89 16.61
CA VAL A 239 23.08 -6.49 15.45
C VAL A 239 23.35 -8.00 15.39
N ASN A 240 24.61 -8.43 15.53
CA ASN A 240 24.96 -9.85 15.48
C ASN A 240 24.32 -10.63 16.62
N GLU A 241 24.31 -10.08 17.85
CA GLU A 241 23.65 -10.70 18.99
C GLU A 241 22.14 -10.83 18.79
N PHE A 242 21.49 -9.78 18.27
CA PHE A 242 20.09 -9.84 17.87
C PHE A 242 19.85 -10.94 16.83
N VAL A 243 20.65 -10.98 15.76
CA VAL A 243 20.53 -11.98 14.70
C VAL A 243 20.75 -13.39 15.25
N GLU A 244 21.78 -13.64 16.05
CA GLU A 244 22.05 -14.96 16.64
C GLU A 244 20.89 -15.44 17.51
N MET A 245 20.38 -14.58 18.40
CA MET A 245 19.28 -14.91 19.30
C MET A 245 17.98 -15.18 18.55
N HIS A 246 17.72 -14.48 17.45
CA HIS A 246 16.50 -14.65 16.66
C HIS A 246 16.63 -15.64 15.49
N SER A 247 17.85 -16.02 15.08
CA SER A 247 18.10 -17.08 14.10
C SER A 247 17.90 -18.47 14.71
N LEU A 248 18.06 -18.62 16.02
CA LEU A 248 17.77 -19.87 16.74
C LEU A 248 16.25 -20.18 16.83
N TYR A 249 15.38 -19.21 16.54
CA TYR A 249 13.93 -19.41 16.44
C TYR A 249 13.43 -19.63 15.00
N ALA A 250 14.30 -19.42 14.00
CA ALA A 250 14.02 -19.75 12.61
C ALA A 250 14.74 -21.07 12.28
N GLY A 251 14.01 -22.18 12.40
CA GLY A 251 14.49 -23.47 11.90
C GLY A 251 15.02 -23.33 10.48
N ASN A 252 16.34 -23.53 10.37
CA ASN A 252 17.18 -23.71 9.19
C ASN A 252 16.44 -24.15 7.91
N PRO A 253 16.60 -23.41 6.80
CA PRO A 253 16.88 -24.08 5.55
C PRO A 253 18.17 -23.54 4.91
N CYS A 254 19.02 -24.49 4.54
CA CYS A 254 20.18 -24.34 3.67
C CYS A 254 21.45 -23.74 4.29
N SER A 255 22.22 -24.59 4.96
CA SER A 255 23.60 -24.83 4.52
C SER A 255 24.06 -26.21 4.98
N ASP A 256 24.23 -27.13 4.03
CA ASP A 256 25.04 -28.33 4.22
C ASP A 256 26.39 -28.09 3.51
N PRO A 257 27.49 -27.84 4.23
CA PRO A 257 28.82 -27.78 3.65
C PRO A 257 29.53 -29.12 3.91
N GLY A 258 29.48 -30.03 2.94
CA GLY A 258 30.15 -31.31 3.11
C GLY A 258 30.07 -32.29 1.95
N ALA A 259 30.54 -31.88 0.75
CA ALA A 259 30.92 -32.84 -0.30
C ALA A 259 32.35 -32.55 -0.76
N ALA A 260 33.30 -33.15 -0.04
CA ALA A 260 34.62 -33.53 -0.53
C ALA A 260 34.81 -35.02 -0.22
#